data_AF-A0A523ED19-F1
#
_entry.id   AF-A0A523ED19-F1
#
_cell.length_a   1.000
_cell.length_b   1.000
_cell.length_c   1.000
_cell.angle_alpha   90.00
_cell.angle_beta   90.00
_cell.angle_gamma   90.00
#
_symmetry.space_group_name_H-M   'P 1'
#
loop_
_entity.id
_entity.type
_entity.pdbx_description
1 polymer ?
#
loop_
_entity_poly.entity_id
_entity_poly.type
_entity_poly.pdbx_seq_one_letter_code
_entity_poly.pdbx_strand_id
1 'polypeptide(L)'
;MRNQSVRLVSRPELGEKTLESVRKLVVGREHELRGLLTYWEEARPSVHVCVVIDVVSDSPVGLVSWTGVKRAALPTWWIHPSFRGRGLGSASVEELALEMKRQGFVDVAERIPIVTPGREFTEQSQALVRRLRSHFRKGRVG
;
A
#
# COMPACT_ATOMS: atom_id res chain seq x y z
N MET A 1 -2.60 -7.06 -22.31
CA MET A 1 -2.21 -5.77 -21.70
C MET A 1 -2.73 -5.76 -20.27
N ARG A 2 -1.89 -5.47 -19.26
CA ARG A 2 -2.38 -5.30 -17.89
C ARG A 2 -2.98 -3.89 -17.80
N ASN A 3 -4.29 -3.78 -17.60
CA ASN A 3 -4.90 -2.52 -17.22
C ASN A 3 -4.48 -2.21 -15.78
N GLN A 4 -3.35 -1.51 -15.62
CA GLN A 4 -3.00 -0.93 -14.33
C GLN A 4 -4.03 0.15 -14.01
N SER A 5 -4.91 -0.12 -13.05
CA SER A 5 -5.94 0.83 -12.60
C SER A 5 -5.42 1.79 -11.53
N VAL A 6 -4.18 1.62 -11.05
CA VAL A 6 -3.58 2.48 -10.02
C VAL A 6 -2.11 2.77 -10.31
N ARG A 7 -1.61 3.86 -9.73
CA ARG A 7 -0.19 4.19 -9.63
C ARG A 7 0.18 4.52 -8.18
N LEU A 8 1.42 4.24 -7.78
CA LEU A 8 1.97 4.65 -6.50
C LEU A 8 2.78 5.93 -6.66
N VAL A 9 2.55 6.90 -5.79
CA VAL A 9 3.23 8.20 -5.83
C VAL A 9 3.84 8.49 -4.48
N SER A 10 5.14 8.76 -4.43
CA SER A 10 5.83 9.12 -3.19
C SER A 10 5.45 10.54 -2.78
N ARG A 11 5.57 10.87 -1.48
CA ARG A 11 5.23 12.20 -0.98
C ARG A 11 5.92 13.37 -1.71
N PRO A 12 7.23 13.31 -2.03
CA PRO A 12 7.90 14.42 -2.73
C PRO A 12 7.38 14.67 -4.15
N GLU A 13 6.67 13.71 -4.74
CA GLU A 13 6.14 13.78 -6.11
C GLU A 13 4.70 14.32 -6.15
N LEU A 14 4.09 14.58 -4.99
CA LEU A 14 2.70 15.04 -4.89
C LEU A 14 2.62 16.56 -4.95
N GLY A 15 1.73 17.07 -5.80
CA GLY A 15 1.33 18.48 -5.76
C GLY A 15 0.47 18.80 -4.53
N GLU A 16 0.42 20.08 -4.14
CA GLU A 16 -0.31 20.55 -2.96
C GLU A 16 -1.79 20.14 -2.95
N LYS A 17 -2.47 20.21 -4.10
CA LYS A 17 -3.88 19.80 -4.24
C LYS A 17 -4.10 18.31 -3.92
N THR A 18 -3.17 17.46 -4.33
CA THR A 18 -3.26 16.01 -4.04
C THR A 18 -2.95 15.75 -2.58
N LEU A 19 -1.99 16.46 -1.98
CA LEU A 19 -1.70 16.38 -0.55
C LEU A 19 -2.93 16.76 0.29
N GLU A 20 -3.62 17.85 -0.06
CA GLU A 20 -4.84 18.27 0.61
C GLU A 20 -5.95 17.21 0.48
N SER A 21 -6.09 16.62 -0.71
CA SER A 21 -7.07 15.56 -0.97
C SER A 21 -6.78 14.31 -0.15
N VAL A 22 -5.51 13.90 -0.01
CA VAL A 22 -5.11 12.78 0.85
C VAL A 22 -5.41 13.10 2.32
N ARG A 23 -5.09 14.30 2.80
CA ARG A 23 -5.42 14.72 4.17
C ARG A 23 -6.93 14.62 4.42
N LYS A 24 -7.76 15.16 3.54
CA LYS A 24 -9.23 15.06 3.63
C LYS A 24 -9.73 13.62 3.65
N LEU A 25 -9.13 12.76 2.83
CA LEU A 25 -9.47 11.33 2.74
C LEU A 25 -9.15 10.56 4.04
N VAL A 26 -8.16 11.00 4.81
CA VAL A 26 -7.72 10.31 6.03
C VAL A 26 -8.27 10.93 7.33
N VAL A 27 -8.47 12.25 7.37
CA VAL A 27 -9.00 13.01 8.53
C VAL A 27 -10.41 12.53 8.94
N GLY A 28 -11.18 11.96 8.02
CA GLY A 28 -12.50 11.40 8.35
C GLY A 28 -12.49 10.14 9.25
N ARG A 29 -11.33 9.49 9.49
CA ARG A 29 -11.22 8.21 10.23
C ARG A 29 -9.92 8.07 11.03
N GLU A 30 -9.45 9.16 11.67
CA GLU A 30 -8.17 9.25 12.40
C GLU A 30 -7.87 8.11 13.38
N HIS A 31 -8.88 7.46 13.96
CA HIS A 31 -8.68 6.38 14.93
C HIS A 31 -8.22 5.06 14.30
N GLU A 32 -8.57 4.79 13.05
CA GLU A 32 -8.25 3.52 12.37
C GLU A 32 -6.89 3.54 11.65
N LEU A 33 -6.35 4.74 11.39
CA LEU A 33 -5.20 4.96 10.48
C LEU A 33 -4.05 5.74 11.08
N ARG A 34 -4.12 6.09 12.37
CA ARG A 34 -3.17 6.97 13.05
C ARG A 34 -1.71 6.61 12.72
N GLY A 35 -1.35 5.33 12.74
CA GLY A 35 0.00 4.89 12.39
C GLY A 35 0.43 5.21 10.95
N LEU A 36 -0.40 4.90 9.95
CA LEU A 36 -0.07 5.08 8.53
C LEU A 36 0.04 6.55 8.13
N LEU A 37 -0.89 7.38 8.60
CA LEU A 37 -0.85 8.82 8.33
C LEU A 37 0.33 9.47 9.03
N THR A 38 0.54 9.16 10.31
CA THR A 38 1.69 9.69 11.07
C THR A 38 3.01 9.29 10.41
N TYR A 39 3.17 8.05 9.94
CA TYR A 39 4.39 7.67 9.22
C TYR A 39 4.59 8.41 7.90
N TRP A 40 3.50 8.71 7.18
CA TRP A 40 3.55 9.50 5.96
C TRP A 40 3.90 10.97 6.22
N GLU A 41 3.31 11.56 7.25
CA GLU A 41 3.50 12.96 7.63
C GLU A 41 4.86 13.22 8.31
N GLU A 42 5.35 12.28 9.10
CA GLU A 42 6.66 12.38 9.78
C GLU A 42 7.83 11.96 8.88
N ALA A 43 7.57 11.39 7.69
CA ALA A 43 8.59 10.94 6.75
C ALA A 43 9.69 10.09 7.42
N ARG A 44 9.28 9.13 8.26
CA ARG A 44 10.22 8.31 9.03
C ARG A 44 11.20 7.60 8.09
N PRO A 45 12.53 7.72 8.29
CA PRO A 45 13.53 7.23 7.33
C PRO A 45 13.43 5.73 7.01
N SER A 46 12.91 4.93 7.93
CA SER A 46 12.78 3.47 7.80
C SER A 46 11.41 3.01 7.30
N VAL A 47 10.50 3.92 6.99
CA VAL A 47 9.15 3.61 6.50
C VAL A 47 8.93 4.30 5.17
N HIS A 48 8.80 3.50 4.12
CA HIS A 48 8.42 3.98 2.81
C HIS A 48 6.90 4.06 2.76
N VAL A 49 6.35 5.20 2.33
CA VAL A 49 4.91 5.39 2.21
C VAL A 49 4.60 6.05 0.87
N CYS A 50 3.67 5.45 0.13
CA CYS A 50 3.19 5.94 -1.15
C CYS A 50 1.67 6.11 -1.11
N VAL A 51 1.20 7.12 -1.84
CA VAL A 51 -0.23 7.32 -2.10
C VAL A 51 -0.64 6.44 -3.27
N VAL A 52 -1.78 5.75 -3.12
CA VAL A 52 -2.42 5.04 -4.21
C VAL A 52 -3.31 6.02 -4.96
N ILE A 53 -3.01 6.28 -6.23
CA ILE A 53 -3.83 7.10 -7.12
C ILE A 53 -4.56 6.17 -8.09
N ASP A 54 -5.89 6.26 -8.16
CA ASP A 54 -6.67 5.65 -9.23
C ASP A 54 -6.40 6.39 -10.53
N VAL A 55 -5.89 5.68 -11.54
CA VAL A 55 -5.50 6.28 -12.83
C VAL A 55 -6.72 6.78 -13.59
N VAL A 56 -7.90 6.16 -13.39
CA VAL A 56 -9.12 6.51 -14.13
C VAL A 56 -9.68 7.84 -13.65
N SER A 57 -9.69 8.07 -12.33
CA SER A 57 -10.25 9.30 -11.74
C SER A 57 -9.21 10.32 -11.30
N ASP A 58 -7.92 10.02 -11.49
CA ASP A 58 -6.77 10.76 -10.95
C ASP A 58 -6.94 11.18 -9.48
N SER A 59 -7.55 10.29 -8.69
CA SER A 59 -7.92 10.57 -7.30
C SER A 59 -7.10 9.71 -6.33
N PRO A 60 -6.68 10.26 -5.18
CA PRO A 60 -6.13 9.42 -4.12
C PRO A 60 -7.22 8.51 -3.56
N VAL A 61 -6.92 7.22 -3.48
CA VAL A 61 -7.87 6.19 -3.03
C VAL A 61 -7.39 5.44 -1.79
N GLY A 62 -6.13 5.65 -1.41
CA GLY A 62 -5.53 4.93 -0.31
C GLY A 62 -4.05 5.21 -0.13
N LEU A 63 -3.44 4.43 0.76
CA LEU A 63 -2.03 4.47 1.11
C LEU A 63 -1.47 3.06 1.11
N VAL A 64 -0.21 2.93 0.71
CA VAL A 64 0.59 1.73 0.97
C VAL A 64 1.87 2.15 1.66
N SER A 65 2.36 1.30 2.54
CA SER A 65 3.66 1.47 3.16
C SER A 65 4.40 0.16 3.27
N TRP A 66 5.72 0.24 3.43
CA TRP A 66 6.52 -0.90 3.83
C TRP A 66 7.73 -0.46 4.64
N THR A 67 8.17 -1.37 5.50
CA THR A 67 9.37 -1.23 6.33
C THR A 67 10.12 -2.56 6.40
N GLY A 68 11.12 -2.66 7.26
CA GLY A 68 11.92 -3.86 7.45
C GLY A 68 13.13 -3.94 6.52
N VAL A 69 13.80 -5.08 6.54
CA VAL A 69 15.01 -5.32 5.75
C VAL A 69 14.66 -5.84 4.35
N LYS A 70 15.59 -5.71 3.40
CA LYS A 70 15.41 -6.13 1.99
C LYS A 70 14.94 -7.58 1.80
N ARG A 71 15.22 -8.47 2.75
CA ARG A 71 14.82 -9.90 2.73
C ARG A 71 13.58 -10.22 3.55
N ALA A 72 12.96 -9.23 4.20
CA ALA A 72 11.80 -9.44 5.07
C ALA A 72 11.00 -8.14 5.20
N ALA A 73 10.49 -7.65 4.07
CA ALA A 73 9.68 -6.43 4.09
C ALA A 73 8.36 -6.63 4.84
N LEU A 74 7.94 -5.62 5.59
CA LEU A 74 6.66 -5.57 6.29
C LEU A 74 5.75 -4.55 5.61
N PRO A 75 4.90 -4.98 4.66
CA PRO A 75 3.98 -4.12 3.95
C PRO A 75 2.73 -3.84 4.79
N THR A 76 2.16 -2.65 4.62
CA THR A 76 0.84 -2.26 5.10
C THR A 76 0.11 -1.57 3.97
N TRP A 77 -1.21 -1.71 3.91
CA TRP A 77 -2.03 -1.00 2.93
C TRP A 77 -3.35 -0.59 3.54
N TRP A 78 -3.92 0.46 2.97
CA TRP A 78 -5.27 0.88 3.26
C TRP A 78 -5.89 1.48 2.00
N ILE A 79 -7.11 1.03 1.69
CA ILE A 79 -7.96 1.60 0.65
C ILE A 79 -9.19 2.18 1.33
N HIS A 80 -9.50 3.42 0.98
CA HIS A 80 -10.63 4.14 1.54
C HIS A 80 -11.94 3.40 1.23
N PRO A 81 -12.88 3.27 2.19
CA PRO A 81 -14.08 2.45 2.05
C PRO A 81 -14.90 2.70 0.79
N SER A 82 -15.05 3.97 0.36
CA SER A 82 -15.81 4.32 -0.85
C SER A 82 -15.22 3.76 -2.16
N PHE A 83 -13.97 3.29 -2.13
CA PHE A 83 -13.25 2.73 -3.25
C PHE A 83 -13.06 1.20 -3.16
N ARG A 84 -13.53 0.57 -2.08
CA ARG A 84 -13.48 -0.89 -1.91
C ARG A 84 -14.42 -1.59 -2.89
N GLY A 85 -14.16 -2.86 -3.18
CA GLY A 85 -14.93 -3.67 -4.14
C GLY A 85 -14.60 -3.41 -5.61
N ARG A 86 -13.75 -2.41 -5.92
CA ARG A 86 -13.38 -2.02 -7.29
C ARG A 86 -12.10 -2.68 -7.82
N GLY A 87 -11.58 -3.69 -7.12
CA GLY A 87 -10.31 -4.35 -7.48
C GLY A 87 -9.03 -3.55 -7.16
N LEU A 88 -9.15 -2.29 -6.69
CA LEU A 88 -8.00 -1.40 -6.47
C LEU A 88 -6.98 -1.96 -5.48
N GLY A 89 -7.40 -2.67 -4.42
CA GLY A 89 -6.45 -3.28 -3.48
C GLY A 89 -5.52 -4.32 -4.12
N SER A 90 -6.02 -5.10 -5.09
CA SER A 90 -5.17 -6.04 -5.85
C SER A 90 -4.18 -5.29 -6.72
N ALA A 91 -4.64 -4.24 -7.43
CA ALA A 91 -3.77 -3.41 -8.26
C ALA A 91 -2.70 -2.69 -7.42
N SER A 92 -3.04 -2.17 -6.23
CA SER A 92 -2.10 -1.53 -5.32
C SER A 92 -1.00 -2.48 -4.85
N VAL A 93 -1.34 -3.75 -4.60
CA VAL A 93 -0.36 -4.78 -4.19
C VAL A 93 0.59 -5.14 -5.32
N GLU A 94 0.12 -5.15 -6.57
CA GLU A 94 0.99 -5.36 -7.73
C GLU A 94 2.00 -4.23 -7.89
N GLU A 95 1.54 -2.98 -7.82
CA GLU A 95 2.42 -1.81 -7.88
C GLU A 95 3.38 -1.77 -6.68
N LEU A 96 2.90 -2.11 -5.49
CA LEU A 96 3.72 -2.19 -4.29
C LEU A 96 4.86 -3.20 -4.48
N ALA A 97 4.56 -4.38 -5.05
CA ALA A 97 5.58 -5.38 -5.32
C ALA A 97 6.64 -4.87 -6.32
N LEU A 98 6.22 -4.14 -7.36
CA LEU A 98 7.13 -3.56 -8.34
C LEU A 98 8.02 -2.49 -7.71
N GLU A 99 7.44 -1.61 -6.90
CA GLU A 99 8.16 -0.55 -6.20
C GLU A 99 9.18 -1.11 -5.21
N MET A 100 8.77 -2.07 -4.37
CA MET A 100 9.66 -2.76 -3.45
C MET A 100 10.85 -3.41 -4.17
N LYS A 101 10.60 -4.08 -5.32
CA LYS A 101 11.68 -4.66 -6.13
C LYS A 101 12.61 -3.60 -6.71
N ARG A 102 12.07 -2.46 -7.17
CA ARG A 102 12.87 -1.32 -7.66
C ARG A 102 13.80 -0.80 -6.57
N GLN A 103 13.35 -0.84 -5.32
CA GLN A 103 14.15 -0.46 -4.15
C GLN A 103 15.06 -1.59 -3.62
N GLY A 104 15.12 -2.72 -4.32
CA GLY A 104 16.02 -3.84 -4.02
C GLY A 104 15.52 -4.80 -2.94
N PHE A 105 14.23 -4.75 -2.59
CA PHE A 105 13.63 -5.80 -1.76
C PHE A 105 13.45 -7.08 -2.58
N VAL A 106 13.82 -8.20 -1.97
CA VAL A 106 13.81 -9.53 -2.59
C VAL A 106 12.79 -10.47 -1.96
N ASP A 107 12.25 -10.13 -0.78
CA ASP A 107 11.20 -10.92 -0.14
C ASP A 107 10.37 -10.09 0.86
N VAL A 108 9.24 -10.65 1.27
CA VAL A 108 8.35 -10.13 2.32
C VAL A 108 8.41 -11.01 3.56
N ALA A 109 8.09 -10.45 4.72
CA ALA A 109 8.11 -11.18 5.98
C ALA A 109 7.19 -12.41 5.96
N GLU A 110 7.63 -13.49 6.62
CA GLU A 110 6.87 -14.73 6.77
C GLU A 110 5.57 -14.52 7.55
N ARG A 111 5.55 -13.56 8.47
CA ARG A 111 4.37 -13.13 9.20
C ARG A 111 4.14 -11.65 8.92
N ILE A 112 3.09 -11.35 8.16
CA ILE A 112 2.60 -9.99 7.93
C ILE A 112 1.37 -9.81 8.83
N PRO A 113 1.43 -8.92 9.84
CA PRO A 113 0.30 -8.68 10.70
C PRO A 113 -0.84 -8.05 9.88
N ILE A 114 -2.04 -8.63 9.98
CA ILE A 114 -3.24 -8.07 9.39
C ILE A 114 -4.00 -7.36 10.50
N VAL A 115 -4.05 -6.04 10.40
CA VAL A 115 -4.81 -5.19 11.31
C VAL A 115 -5.95 -4.59 10.52
N THR A 116 -7.17 -5.02 10.83
CA THR A 116 -8.39 -4.50 10.23
C THR A 116 -9.36 -4.04 11.31
N PRO A 117 -9.99 -2.85 11.17
CA PRO A 117 -11.02 -2.41 12.11
C PRO A 117 -12.13 -3.46 12.24
N GLY A 118 -12.49 -3.83 13.46
CA GLY A 118 -13.58 -4.78 13.73
C GLY A 118 -13.38 -6.21 13.17
N ARG A 119 -12.18 -6.58 12.71
CA ARG A 119 -11.88 -7.83 11.95
C ARG A 119 -12.60 -7.97 10.60
N GLU A 120 -13.38 -6.98 10.21
CA GLU A 120 -13.96 -6.88 8.87
C GLU A 120 -12.80 -6.83 7.87
N PHE A 121 -12.84 -7.59 6.78
CA PHE A 121 -11.78 -7.62 5.75
C PHE A 121 -10.51 -8.45 6.03
N THR A 122 -10.51 -9.30 7.06
CA THR A 122 -9.38 -10.19 7.34
C THR A 122 -9.06 -11.12 6.16
N GLU A 123 -10.07 -11.75 5.56
CA GLU A 123 -9.88 -12.70 4.44
C GLU A 123 -9.35 -12.03 3.17
N GLN A 124 -9.89 -10.86 2.82
CA GLN A 124 -9.46 -10.05 1.69
C GLN A 124 -8.01 -9.60 1.89
N SER A 125 -7.65 -9.16 3.10
CA SER A 125 -6.27 -8.80 3.44
C SER A 125 -5.33 -10.00 3.36
N GLN A 126 -5.76 -11.19 3.79
CA GLN A 126 -4.98 -12.42 3.61
C GLN A 126 -4.81 -12.78 2.13
N ALA A 127 -5.84 -12.58 1.31
CA ALA A 127 -5.74 -12.79 -0.14
C ALA A 127 -4.71 -11.83 -0.78
N LEU A 128 -4.69 -10.58 -0.35
CA LEU A 128 -3.68 -9.59 -0.76
C LEU A 128 -2.27 -9.98 -0.32
N VAL A 129 -2.09 -10.48 0.92
CA VAL A 129 -0.80 -11.04 1.39
C VAL A 129 -0.33 -12.18 0.47
N ARG A 130 -1.22 -13.13 0.14
CA ARG A 130 -0.89 -14.25 -0.77
C ARG A 130 -0.48 -13.75 -2.15
N ARG A 131 -1.22 -12.78 -2.69
CA ARG A 131 -0.92 -12.15 -3.98
C ARG A 131 0.45 -11.50 -3.94
N LEU A 132 0.72 -10.65 -2.96
CA LEU A 132 2.02 -9.97 -2.78
C LEU A 132 3.18 -10.98 -2.75
N ARG A 133 3.06 -12.03 -1.93
CA ARG A 133 4.08 -13.09 -1.83
C ARG A 133 4.36 -13.77 -3.17
N SER A 134 3.34 -13.95 -4.01
CA SER A 134 3.53 -14.58 -5.32
C SER A 134 4.50 -13.80 -6.22
N HIS A 135 4.64 -12.48 -6.02
CA HIS A 135 5.59 -11.66 -6.77
C HIS A 135 7.04 -11.91 -6.36
N PHE A 136 7.31 -12.34 -5.13
CA PHE A 136 8.67 -12.59 -4.62
C PHE A 136 9.09 -14.06 -4.72
N ARG A 137 8.16 -14.98 -4.99
CA ARG A 137 8.44 -16.43 -5.08
C ARG A 137 9.15 -16.90 -6.35
N LYS A 138 9.31 -16.07 -7.39
CA LYS A 138 10.04 -16.46 -8.61
C LYS A 138 11.56 -16.28 -8.40
N GLY A 139 12.23 -17.37 -8.02
CA GLY A 139 13.69 -17.40 -7.85
C GLY A 139 14.28 -18.67 -7.21
N ARG A 140 13.50 -19.61 -6.68
CA ARG A 140 14.01 -20.97 -6.38
C ARG A 140 13.98 -21.81 -7.65
N VAL A 141 14.93 -21.54 -8.55
CA VAL A 141 15.46 -22.62 -9.39
C VAL A 141 16.41 -23.35 -8.45
N GLY A 142 16.04 -24.58 -8.08
CA GLY A 142 16.94 -25.48 -7.38
C GLY A 142 18.12 -25.87 -8.25
#